data_AF-R7XZG2-F1
#
_entry.id   AF-R7XZG2-F1
#
_cell.length_a   1.000
_cell.length_b   1.000
_cell.length_c   1.000
_cell.angle_alpha   90.00
_cell.angle_beta   90.00
_cell.angle_gamma   90.00
#
_symmetry.space_group_name_H-M   'P 1'
#
loop_
_entity.id
_entity.type
_entity.pdbx_description
1 polymer ?
#
loop_
_entity_poly.entity_id
_entity_poly.type
_entity_poly.pdbx_seq_one_letter_code
_entity_poly.pdbx_strand_id
1 'polypeptide(L)'
;MSEYAGGPVAALRRIAFLLERAREDTRRIQAFRSAAAVILPLGGDEVTARAEAGTLTDLAGIGPSTAAVIADACRGVVPARLAALEAEHAGPLASGGRELRARLRGDCHSHSDWSDGGSPIEEMAMTAMELGHDYLVLTDHSPRLKVARGLSAERLTRQLGVVEAINAHLGGAFTLLKGIEVDILDDGSLDQTDELLAQLDVRVASVHSKLAMDADAMTRRMIGAVRNPRTNVLGHCTGRLVTGNRGTRKQSQFDARAVFEACRDNDTAVEINSRPERRDPPTELLELARDLGCLFSIDSDAHAPGQLDMLDYGCERAEEAGIDADRIVNTWPRERLLEWANHG
;
A
#
# COMPACT_ATOMS: atom_id res chain seq x y z
N MET A 1 14.76 -12.52 -31.61
CA MET A 1 14.11 -12.67 -30.28
C MET A 1 14.74 -11.64 -29.37
N SER A 2 13.95 -10.91 -28.57
CA SER A 2 14.51 -9.92 -27.64
C SER A 2 15.27 -10.64 -26.53
N GLU A 3 16.48 -10.17 -26.24
CA GLU A 3 17.32 -10.66 -25.15
C GLU A 3 16.72 -10.23 -23.79
N TYR A 4 16.82 -11.09 -22.79
CA TYR A 4 16.31 -10.86 -21.44
C TYR A 4 17.35 -11.26 -20.39
N ALA A 5 17.85 -10.28 -19.64
CA ALA A 5 18.89 -10.48 -18.64
C ALA A 5 18.37 -10.63 -17.19
N GLY A 6 17.07 -10.42 -16.94
CA GLY A 6 16.52 -10.38 -15.59
C GLY A 6 16.42 -11.74 -14.88
N GLY A 7 16.49 -12.85 -15.63
CA GLY A 7 16.36 -14.19 -15.08
C GLY A 7 14.92 -14.58 -14.67
N PRO A 8 14.71 -15.87 -14.32
CA PRO A 8 13.37 -16.43 -14.18
C PRO A 8 12.58 -15.88 -12.99
N VAL A 9 13.23 -15.64 -11.84
CA VAL A 9 12.57 -15.05 -10.66
C VAL A 9 12.05 -13.65 -10.98
N ALA A 10 12.88 -12.78 -11.57
CA ALA A 10 12.47 -11.43 -11.92
C ALA A 10 11.33 -11.44 -12.95
N ALA A 11 11.35 -12.36 -13.92
CA ALA A 11 10.28 -12.48 -14.90
C ALA A 11 8.94 -12.83 -14.25
N LEU A 12 8.93 -13.80 -13.32
CA LEU A 12 7.73 -14.19 -12.60
C LEU A 12 7.23 -13.08 -11.67
N ARG A 13 8.12 -12.43 -10.92
CA ARG A 13 7.79 -11.28 -10.05
C ARG A 13 7.18 -10.13 -10.87
N ARG A 14 7.80 -9.78 -12.01
CA ARG A 14 7.31 -8.72 -12.89
C ARG A 14 5.96 -9.04 -13.52
N ILE A 15 5.73 -10.28 -13.94
CA ILE A 15 4.40 -10.71 -14.41
C ILE A 15 3.36 -10.55 -13.30
N ALA A 16 3.65 -11.03 -12.08
CA ALA A 16 2.72 -10.92 -10.97
C ALA A 16 2.40 -9.45 -10.65
N PHE A 17 3.43 -8.60 -10.63
CA PHE A 17 3.30 -7.16 -10.45
C PHE A 17 2.39 -6.50 -11.49
N LEU A 18 2.56 -6.80 -12.79
CA LEU A 18 1.72 -6.25 -13.85
C LEU A 18 0.27 -6.73 -13.77
N LEU A 19 0.05 -8.00 -13.38
CA LEU A 19 -1.29 -8.54 -13.15
C LEU A 19 -1.98 -7.88 -11.94
N GLU A 20 -1.24 -7.62 -10.86
CA GLU A 20 -1.72 -6.88 -9.69
C GLU A 20 -2.10 -5.44 -10.05
N ARG A 21 -1.25 -4.75 -10.84
CA ARG A 21 -1.54 -3.41 -11.41
C ARG A 21 -2.83 -3.41 -12.23
N ALA A 22 -3.02 -4.43 -13.06
CA ALA A 22 -4.22 -4.61 -13.87
C ALA A 22 -5.46 -5.06 -13.08
N ARG A 23 -5.30 -5.36 -11.78
CA ARG A 23 -6.36 -5.90 -10.90
C ARG A 23 -6.98 -7.19 -11.45
N GLU A 24 -6.13 -8.05 -12.01
CA GLU A 24 -6.49 -9.36 -12.54
C GLU A 24 -6.92 -10.36 -11.45
N ASP A 25 -7.37 -11.54 -11.86
CA ASP A 25 -7.79 -12.60 -10.94
C ASP A 25 -6.67 -13.00 -9.95
N THR A 26 -7.03 -13.07 -8.67
CA THR A 26 -6.09 -13.36 -7.58
C THR A 26 -5.44 -14.74 -7.71
N ARG A 27 -6.14 -15.77 -8.21
CA ARG A 27 -5.54 -17.10 -8.37
C ARG A 27 -4.46 -17.09 -9.43
N ARG A 28 -4.68 -16.34 -10.51
CA ARG A 28 -3.69 -16.15 -11.58
C ARG A 28 -2.45 -15.44 -11.05
N ILE A 29 -2.62 -14.35 -10.29
CA ILE A 29 -1.51 -13.62 -9.65
C ILE A 29 -0.71 -14.56 -8.74
N GLN A 30 -1.42 -15.29 -7.86
CA GLN A 30 -0.78 -16.18 -6.89
C GLN A 30 -0.01 -17.33 -7.54
N ALA A 31 -0.41 -17.79 -8.73
CA ALA A 31 0.37 -18.79 -9.46
C ALA A 31 1.78 -18.28 -9.80
N PHE A 32 1.94 -17.01 -10.20
CA PHE A 32 3.25 -16.44 -10.53
C PHE A 32 4.07 -16.14 -9.27
N ARG A 33 3.44 -15.61 -8.20
CA ARG A 33 4.10 -15.39 -6.90
C ARG A 33 4.59 -16.71 -6.30
N SER A 34 3.74 -17.73 -6.29
CA SER A 34 4.08 -19.07 -5.78
C SER A 34 5.22 -19.70 -6.59
N ALA A 35 5.17 -19.62 -7.92
CA ALA A 35 6.24 -20.14 -8.75
C ALA A 35 7.58 -19.43 -8.49
N ALA A 36 7.57 -18.11 -8.27
CA ALA A 36 8.78 -17.35 -7.93
C ALA A 36 9.37 -17.82 -6.59
N ALA A 37 8.52 -18.00 -5.58
CA ALA A 37 8.91 -18.49 -4.25
C ALA A 37 9.47 -19.93 -4.30
N VAL A 38 8.93 -20.79 -5.18
CA VAL A 38 9.40 -22.17 -5.36
C VAL A 38 10.81 -22.23 -5.94
N ILE A 39 11.11 -21.40 -6.94
CA ILE A 39 12.41 -21.45 -7.64
C ILE A 39 13.51 -20.62 -6.96
N LEU A 40 13.14 -19.61 -6.19
CA LEU A 40 14.09 -18.73 -5.50
C LEU A 40 15.14 -19.49 -4.67
N PRO A 41 14.79 -20.49 -3.82
CA PRO A 41 15.78 -21.22 -3.02
C PRO A 41 16.59 -22.26 -3.80
N LEU A 42 16.21 -22.62 -5.04
CA LEU A 42 16.90 -23.65 -5.83
C LEU A 42 18.23 -23.15 -6.43
N GLY A 43 18.36 -21.84 -6.63
CA GLY A 43 19.51 -21.24 -7.31
C GLY A 43 19.44 -21.35 -8.84
N GLY A 44 20.19 -20.51 -9.55
CA GLY A 44 20.09 -20.36 -11.01
C GLY A 44 20.46 -21.64 -11.79
N ASP A 45 21.46 -22.37 -11.34
CA ASP A 45 21.97 -23.56 -12.04
C ASP A 45 20.95 -24.71 -12.04
N GLU A 46 20.34 -25.00 -10.89
CA GLU A 46 19.31 -26.04 -10.76
C GLU A 46 18.05 -25.69 -11.55
N VAL A 47 17.62 -24.41 -11.50
CA VAL A 47 16.46 -23.94 -12.27
C VAL A 47 16.71 -24.09 -13.77
N THR A 48 17.94 -23.79 -14.23
CA THR A 48 18.34 -23.96 -15.64
C THR A 48 18.35 -25.43 -16.04
N ALA A 49 18.96 -26.30 -15.23
CA ALA A 49 19.00 -27.74 -15.50
C ALA A 49 17.59 -28.35 -15.60
N ARG A 50 16.67 -27.96 -14.71
CA ARG A 50 15.26 -28.39 -14.78
C ARG A 50 14.53 -27.85 -16.00
N ALA A 51 14.80 -26.61 -16.39
CA ALA A 51 14.22 -26.00 -17.58
C ALA A 51 14.65 -26.75 -18.85
N GLU A 52 15.92 -27.12 -18.96
CA GLU A 52 16.47 -27.90 -20.07
C GLU A 52 15.93 -29.34 -20.08
N ALA A 53 15.80 -29.96 -18.91
CA ALA A 53 15.26 -31.31 -18.76
C ALA A 53 13.72 -31.36 -18.92
N GLY A 54 13.03 -30.22 -18.94
CA GLY A 54 11.57 -30.17 -19.02
C GLY A 54 10.85 -30.62 -17.73
N THR A 55 11.52 -30.62 -16.59
CA THR A 55 11.03 -31.16 -15.29
C THR A 55 10.57 -30.07 -14.32
N LEU A 56 10.40 -28.83 -14.78
CA LEU A 56 9.92 -27.72 -13.96
C LEU A 56 8.53 -27.99 -13.35
N THR A 57 7.64 -28.64 -14.08
CA THR A 57 6.27 -28.95 -13.62
C THR A 57 6.20 -30.07 -12.59
N ASP A 58 7.32 -30.74 -12.31
CA ASP A 58 7.42 -31.72 -11.22
C ASP A 58 7.50 -31.02 -9.86
N LEU A 59 7.84 -29.73 -9.85
CA LEU A 59 7.85 -28.90 -8.64
C LEU A 59 6.43 -28.46 -8.30
N ALA A 60 5.98 -28.80 -7.09
CA ALA A 60 4.69 -28.35 -6.58
C ALA A 60 4.62 -26.81 -6.60
N GLY A 61 3.57 -26.26 -7.21
CA GLY A 61 3.38 -24.81 -7.38
C GLY A 61 3.83 -24.26 -8.74
N ILE A 62 4.45 -25.08 -9.60
CA ILE A 62 4.78 -24.70 -10.97
C ILE A 62 3.83 -25.37 -11.97
N GLY A 63 3.02 -24.57 -12.64
CA GLY A 63 2.13 -25.03 -13.71
C GLY A 63 2.74 -24.79 -15.11
N PRO A 64 2.09 -25.29 -16.18
CA PRO A 64 2.59 -25.14 -17.55
C PRO A 64 2.88 -23.69 -17.95
N SER A 65 2.03 -22.75 -17.55
CA SER A 65 2.23 -21.32 -17.88
C SER A 65 3.42 -20.70 -17.16
N THR A 66 3.71 -21.07 -15.91
CA THR A 66 4.85 -20.52 -15.17
C THR A 66 6.14 -21.22 -15.58
N ALA A 67 6.10 -22.53 -15.85
CA ALA A 67 7.21 -23.28 -16.42
C ALA A 67 7.68 -22.71 -17.76
N ALA A 68 6.75 -22.34 -18.65
CA ALA A 68 7.08 -21.69 -19.92
C ALA A 68 7.85 -20.38 -19.73
N VAL A 69 7.38 -19.53 -18.79
CA VAL A 69 8.06 -18.27 -18.44
C VAL A 69 9.47 -18.51 -17.91
N ILE A 70 9.62 -19.48 -17.00
CA ILE A 70 10.93 -19.84 -16.44
C ILE A 70 11.87 -20.29 -17.55
N ALA A 71 11.41 -21.19 -18.43
CA ALA A 71 12.24 -21.74 -19.49
C ALA A 71 12.68 -20.70 -20.52
N ASP A 72 11.80 -19.76 -20.89
CA ASP A 72 12.17 -18.63 -21.76
C ASP A 72 13.22 -17.75 -21.09
N ALA A 73 13.01 -17.38 -19.82
CA ALA A 73 13.93 -16.54 -19.09
C ALA A 73 15.30 -17.18 -18.86
N CYS A 74 15.38 -18.50 -18.60
CA CYS A 74 16.65 -19.22 -18.49
C CYS A 74 17.46 -19.23 -19.80
N ARG A 75 16.77 -19.18 -20.96
CA ARG A 75 17.42 -19.06 -22.28
C ARG A 75 17.81 -17.62 -22.64
N GLY A 76 17.60 -16.65 -21.74
CA GLY A 76 17.81 -15.23 -22.01
C GLY A 76 16.81 -14.66 -23.01
N VAL A 77 15.62 -15.25 -23.11
CA VAL A 77 14.55 -14.82 -24.03
C VAL A 77 13.47 -14.13 -23.23
N VAL A 78 12.99 -12.97 -23.69
CA VAL A 78 11.83 -12.32 -23.05
C VAL A 78 10.61 -13.26 -23.14
N PRO A 79 10.04 -13.70 -22.00
CA PRO A 79 8.85 -14.55 -22.02
C PRO A 79 7.69 -13.86 -22.72
N ALA A 80 7.00 -14.56 -23.63
CA ALA A 80 5.93 -13.97 -24.44
C ALA A 80 4.82 -13.32 -23.58
N ARG A 81 4.48 -13.95 -22.45
CA ARG A 81 3.51 -13.41 -21.50
C ARG A 81 3.98 -12.12 -20.83
N LEU A 82 5.26 -12.04 -20.48
CA LEU A 82 5.84 -10.82 -19.92
C LEU A 82 5.78 -9.70 -20.95
N ALA A 83 6.24 -9.95 -22.18
CA ALA A 83 6.21 -8.95 -23.25
C ALA A 83 4.78 -8.40 -23.51
N ALA A 84 3.78 -9.28 -23.52
CA ALA A 84 2.39 -8.87 -23.68
C ALA A 84 1.90 -7.97 -22.53
N LEU A 85 2.15 -8.37 -21.28
CA LEU A 85 1.74 -7.60 -20.11
C LEU A 85 2.49 -6.27 -20.00
N GLU A 86 3.76 -6.21 -20.38
CA GLU A 86 4.52 -4.95 -20.41
C GLU A 86 3.89 -3.98 -21.43
N ALA A 87 3.58 -4.47 -22.63
CA ALA A 87 2.95 -3.65 -23.66
C ALA A 87 1.57 -3.12 -23.25
N GLU A 88 0.83 -3.87 -22.44
CA GLU A 88 -0.53 -3.53 -22.03
C GLU A 88 -0.61 -2.71 -20.73
N HIS A 89 0.29 -2.95 -19.76
CA HIS A 89 0.10 -2.49 -18.37
C HIS A 89 1.31 -1.76 -17.75
N ALA A 90 2.43 -1.62 -18.46
CA ALA A 90 3.61 -0.93 -17.91
C ALA A 90 3.55 0.60 -17.98
N GLY A 91 2.64 1.16 -18.78
CA GLY A 91 2.47 2.61 -18.91
C GLY A 91 1.92 3.27 -17.64
N PRO A 92 1.84 4.61 -17.61
CA PRO A 92 1.20 5.36 -16.52
C PRO A 92 -0.23 4.86 -16.28
N LEU A 93 -0.64 4.75 -15.02
CA LEU A 93 -2.01 4.34 -14.68
C LEU A 93 -3.00 5.52 -14.80
N ALA A 94 -2.51 6.75 -14.68
CA ALA A 94 -3.28 7.97 -14.79
C ALA A 94 -2.77 8.89 -15.90
N SER A 95 -3.60 9.83 -16.35
CA SER A 95 -3.29 10.75 -17.43
C SER A 95 -2.61 12.05 -16.94
N GLY A 96 -2.91 12.46 -15.70
CA GLY A 96 -2.31 13.59 -14.99
C GLY A 96 -1.45 13.18 -13.79
N GLY A 97 -0.99 14.17 -13.02
CA GLY A 97 -0.29 13.98 -11.74
C GLY A 97 1.17 13.53 -11.84
N ARG A 98 1.76 13.48 -13.04
CA ARG A 98 3.13 12.94 -13.23
C ARG A 98 4.20 13.72 -12.47
N GLU A 99 4.12 15.05 -12.47
CA GLU A 99 5.08 15.89 -11.74
C GLU A 99 4.98 15.65 -10.23
N LEU A 100 3.75 15.52 -9.71
CA LEU A 100 3.51 15.21 -8.31
C LEU A 100 3.98 13.79 -7.95
N ARG A 101 3.71 12.80 -8.81
CA ARG A 101 4.16 11.41 -8.64
C ARG A 101 5.68 11.30 -8.54
N ALA A 102 6.41 12.10 -9.32
CA ALA A 102 7.88 12.17 -9.27
C ALA A 102 8.42 12.85 -7.99
N ARG A 103 7.58 13.61 -7.28
CA ARG A 103 7.91 14.23 -5.99
C ARG A 103 7.62 13.31 -4.80
N LEU A 104 6.78 12.28 -4.94
CA LEU A 104 6.50 11.34 -3.85
C LEU A 104 7.76 10.58 -3.47
N ARG A 105 8.07 10.59 -2.17
CA ARG A 105 9.24 9.95 -1.56
C ARG A 105 8.88 8.61 -0.93
N GLY A 106 7.60 8.36 -0.68
CA GLY A 106 7.12 7.10 -0.15
C GLY A 106 5.61 6.99 -0.15
N ASP A 107 5.12 5.92 0.46
CA ASP A 107 3.70 5.61 0.65
C ASP A 107 3.45 5.37 2.14
N CYS A 108 2.47 6.08 2.71
CA CYS A 108 2.17 6.03 4.13
C CYS A 108 1.08 5.00 4.50
N HIS A 109 0.54 4.24 3.54
CA HIS A 109 -0.49 3.25 3.81
C HIS A 109 -0.30 1.99 2.93
N SER A 110 0.24 0.93 3.53
CA SER A 110 0.45 -0.35 2.87
C SER A 110 0.31 -1.54 3.82
N HIS A 111 -0.05 -2.69 3.28
CA HIS A 111 -0.38 -3.90 4.03
C HIS A 111 0.45 -5.09 3.55
N SER A 112 0.64 -6.06 4.43
CA SER A 112 1.35 -7.30 4.16
C SER A 112 0.51 -8.52 4.53
N ASP A 113 1.07 -9.72 4.35
CA ASP A 113 0.47 -10.97 4.80
C ASP A 113 0.36 -11.13 6.33
N TRP A 114 0.77 -10.11 7.09
CA TRP A 114 0.55 -10.02 8.53
C TRP A 114 -0.88 -9.58 8.88
N SER A 115 -1.59 -8.80 8.07
CA SER A 115 -3.05 -8.64 8.16
C SER A 115 -3.77 -9.36 7.03
N ASP A 116 -4.09 -8.63 5.97
CA ASP A 116 -4.94 -9.00 4.85
C ASP A 116 -4.33 -8.62 3.49
N GLY A 117 -3.07 -8.18 3.50
CA GLY A 117 -2.22 -8.21 2.32
C GLY A 117 -1.96 -9.65 1.86
N GLY A 118 -1.63 -9.78 0.58
CA GLY A 118 -1.36 -11.06 -0.07
C GLY A 118 0.12 -11.34 -0.30
N SER A 119 1.03 -10.54 0.27
CA SER A 119 2.48 -10.63 0.01
C SER A 119 3.31 -10.37 1.27
N PRO A 120 4.47 -11.03 1.40
CA PRO A 120 5.40 -10.82 2.51
C PRO A 120 5.91 -9.37 2.58
N ILE A 121 6.30 -8.95 3.78
CA ILE A 121 6.85 -7.61 4.05
C ILE A 121 8.07 -7.32 3.16
N GLU A 122 8.95 -8.31 2.96
CA GLU A 122 10.17 -8.18 2.17
C GLU A 122 9.87 -7.90 0.69
N GLU A 123 8.82 -8.52 0.15
CA GLU A 123 8.40 -8.31 -1.24
C GLU A 123 7.78 -6.92 -1.42
N MET A 124 7.00 -6.45 -0.44
CA MET A 124 6.46 -5.08 -0.42
C MET A 124 7.59 -4.05 -0.37
N ALA A 125 8.54 -4.21 0.54
CA ALA A 125 9.70 -3.32 0.68
C ALA A 125 10.57 -3.30 -0.58
N MET A 126 10.90 -4.48 -1.13
CA MET A 126 11.69 -4.58 -2.36
C MET A 126 11.00 -3.89 -3.53
N THR A 127 9.67 -4.06 -3.66
CA THR A 127 8.91 -3.39 -4.72
C THR A 127 8.87 -1.88 -4.54
N ALA A 128 8.70 -1.37 -3.32
CA ALA A 128 8.77 0.06 -3.07
C ALA A 128 10.15 0.65 -3.45
N MET A 129 11.24 -0.07 -3.20
CA MET A 129 12.58 0.30 -3.66
C MET A 129 12.70 0.30 -5.19
N GLU A 130 12.18 -0.74 -5.86
CA GLU A 130 12.15 -0.84 -7.33
C GLU A 130 11.35 0.31 -7.97
N LEU A 131 10.34 0.83 -7.26
CA LEU A 131 9.54 1.99 -7.65
C LEU A 131 10.18 3.34 -7.32
N GLY A 132 11.37 3.35 -6.72
CA GLY A 132 12.15 4.55 -6.43
C GLY A 132 11.70 5.32 -5.19
N HIS A 133 11.01 4.67 -4.25
CA HIS A 133 10.72 5.29 -2.96
C HIS A 133 11.97 5.33 -2.05
N ASP A 134 12.05 6.36 -1.23
CA ASP A 134 12.99 6.50 -0.12
C ASP A 134 12.52 5.68 1.11
N TYR A 135 11.20 5.51 1.25
CA TYR A 135 10.58 4.76 2.34
C TYR A 135 9.21 4.17 1.98
N LEU A 136 8.79 3.18 2.77
CA LEU A 136 7.43 2.64 2.78
C LEU A 136 6.98 2.55 4.24
N VAL A 137 5.74 2.97 4.55
CA VAL A 137 5.15 2.72 5.87
C VAL A 137 4.34 1.43 5.83
N LEU A 138 4.72 0.48 6.68
CA LEU A 138 3.95 -0.76 6.87
C LEU A 138 2.84 -0.51 7.89
N THR A 139 1.59 -0.56 7.46
CA THR A 139 0.40 -0.19 8.23
C THR A 139 -0.63 -1.31 8.28
N ASP A 140 -0.20 -2.54 8.58
CA ASP A 140 -1.13 -3.65 8.80
C ASP A 140 -2.18 -3.30 9.88
N HIS A 141 -3.37 -3.89 9.79
CA HIS A 141 -4.51 -3.48 10.61
C HIS A 141 -4.38 -3.81 12.10
N SER A 142 -5.03 -3.01 12.95
CA SER A 142 -5.20 -3.29 14.39
C SER A 142 -6.28 -4.36 14.70
N PRO A 143 -6.35 -4.89 15.94
CA PRO A 143 -7.10 -6.11 16.30
C PRO A 143 -8.60 -6.14 15.97
N ARG A 144 -9.28 -4.99 16.06
CA ARG A 144 -10.74 -4.92 15.97
C ARG A 144 -11.25 -5.26 14.58
N LEU A 145 -10.43 -5.06 13.54
CA LEU A 145 -10.72 -5.53 12.19
C LEU A 145 -10.45 -7.05 12.06
N LYS A 146 -11.28 -7.85 12.73
CA LYS A 146 -11.13 -9.32 12.80
C LYS A 146 -11.14 -10.00 11.43
N VAL A 147 -11.89 -9.46 10.47
CA VAL A 147 -11.97 -10.00 9.10
C VAL A 147 -10.61 -9.91 8.40
N ALA A 148 -9.79 -8.92 8.76
CA ALA A 148 -8.47 -8.68 8.22
C ALA A 148 -7.33 -9.29 9.04
N ARG A 149 -7.64 -10.17 10.02
CA ARG A 149 -6.64 -10.76 10.93
C ARG A 149 -5.74 -9.71 11.59
N GLY A 150 -6.34 -8.62 12.09
CA GLY A 150 -5.62 -7.53 12.74
C GLY A 150 -4.62 -7.95 13.83
N LEU A 151 -3.58 -7.14 13.99
CA LEU A 151 -2.44 -7.40 14.86
C LEU A 151 -2.77 -7.11 16.32
N SER A 152 -2.83 -8.16 17.15
CA SER A 152 -2.76 -8.00 18.61
C SER A 152 -1.49 -7.25 19.01
N ALA A 153 -1.48 -6.65 20.21
CA ALA A 153 -0.29 -6.03 20.80
C ALA A 153 0.97 -6.92 20.66
N GLU A 154 0.85 -8.21 20.99
CA GLU A 154 1.93 -9.18 20.85
C GLU A 154 2.39 -9.37 19.40
N ARG A 155 1.44 -9.46 18.44
CA ARG A 155 1.78 -9.62 17.03
C ARG A 155 2.41 -8.36 16.45
N LEU A 156 1.95 -7.18 16.85
CA LEU A 156 2.57 -5.91 16.48
C LEU A 156 4.01 -5.85 16.98
N THR A 157 4.28 -6.12 18.27
CA THR A 157 5.65 -6.16 18.80
C THR A 157 6.56 -7.10 17.99
N ARG A 158 6.06 -8.27 17.59
CA ARG A 158 6.83 -9.20 16.74
C ARG A 158 7.08 -8.62 15.35
N GLN A 159 6.09 -7.98 14.74
CA GLN A 159 6.24 -7.34 13.43
C GLN A 159 7.28 -6.21 13.47
N LEU A 160 7.29 -5.40 14.54
CA LEU A 160 8.31 -4.35 14.70
C LEU A 160 9.73 -4.93 14.70
N GLY A 161 9.95 -6.07 15.36
CA GLY A 161 11.24 -6.77 15.31
C GLY A 161 11.61 -7.27 13.91
N VAL A 162 10.62 -7.69 13.10
CA VAL A 162 10.85 -8.05 11.68
C VAL A 162 11.24 -6.82 10.86
N VAL A 163 10.54 -5.70 11.04
CA VAL A 163 10.87 -4.43 10.37
C VAL A 163 12.29 -3.96 10.74
N GLU A 164 12.68 -4.04 12.01
CA GLU A 164 14.04 -3.73 12.46
C GLU A 164 15.09 -4.62 11.80
N ALA A 165 14.84 -5.93 11.73
CA ALA A 165 15.74 -6.87 11.06
C ALA A 165 15.88 -6.55 9.56
N ILE A 166 14.78 -6.23 8.87
CA ILE A 166 14.78 -5.83 7.46
C ILE A 166 15.61 -4.55 7.27
N ASN A 167 15.34 -3.51 8.06
CA ASN A 167 16.08 -2.24 7.97
C ASN A 167 17.58 -2.42 8.23
N ALA A 168 17.98 -3.30 9.14
CA ALA A 168 19.39 -3.62 9.38
C ALA A 168 20.10 -4.20 8.14
N HIS A 169 19.38 -4.97 7.31
CA HIS A 169 19.92 -5.54 6.06
C HIS A 169 19.96 -4.52 4.90
N LEU A 170 19.07 -3.52 4.92
CA LEU A 170 18.93 -2.55 3.82
C LEU A 170 19.97 -1.43 3.83
N GLY A 171 20.70 -1.23 4.93
CA GLY A 171 21.84 -0.31 4.96
C GLY A 171 21.51 1.19 4.82
N GLY A 172 20.24 1.57 4.92
CA GLY A 172 19.79 2.96 5.13
C GLY A 172 19.44 3.79 3.89
N ALA A 173 19.65 3.28 2.66
CA ALA A 173 19.24 3.97 1.43
C ALA A 173 17.71 3.99 1.22
N PHE A 174 17.04 2.95 1.73
CA PHE A 174 15.60 2.86 1.85
C PHE A 174 15.25 2.58 3.31
N THR A 175 14.06 2.96 3.77
CA THR A 175 13.60 2.60 5.13
C THR A 175 12.17 2.09 5.11
N LEU A 176 11.98 0.91 5.67
CA LEU A 176 10.66 0.41 6.02
C LEU A 176 10.26 1.02 7.36
N LEU A 177 9.33 1.97 7.34
CA LEU A 177 8.85 2.66 8.52
C LEU A 177 7.82 1.81 9.26
N LYS A 178 7.92 1.82 10.58
CA LYS A 178 7.00 1.13 11.49
C LYS A 178 5.70 1.90 11.54
N GLY A 179 4.60 1.31 11.10
CA GLY A 179 3.30 1.93 11.21
C GLY A 179 2.20 0.96 11.62
N ILE A 180 0.99 1.47 11.60
CA ILE A 180 -0.24 0.69 11.78
C ILE A 180 -1.39 1.46 11.14
N GLU A 181 -2.34 0.75 10.56
CA GLU A 181 -3.68 1.30 10.36
C GLU A 181 -4.53 0.93 11.58
N VAL A 182 -4.70 1.89 12.49
CA VAL A 182 -5.42 1.70 13.74
C VAL A 182 -6.90 2.01 13.57
N ASP A 183 -7.73 1.08 14.03
CA ASP A 183 -9.18 1.27 14.06
C ASP A 183 -9.57 2.42 14.99
N ILE A 184 -10.44 3.30 14.51
CA ILE A 184 -11.13 4.29 15.34
C ILE A 184 -12.30 3.59 16.03
N LEU A 185 -12.28 3.51 17.36
CA LEU A 185 -13.33 2.90 18.16
C LEU A 185 -14.59 3.79 18.17
N ASP A 186 -15.71 3.27 18.67
CA ASP A 186 -17.01 3.97 18.60
C ASP A 186 -17.04 5.28 19.40
N ASP A 187 -16.17 5.41 20.41
CA ASP A 187 -16.00 6.61 21.25
C ASP A 187 -14.92 7.57 20.74
N GLY A 188 -14.27 7.24 19.61
CA GLY A 188 -13.18 8.03 19.03
C GLY A 188 -11.79 7.70 19.59
N SER A 189 -11.67 6.75 20.52
CA SER A 189 -10.36 6.22 20.93
C SER A 189 -9.75 5.33 19.84
N LEU A 190 -8.45 5.03 19.95
CA LEU A 190 -7.70 4.21 19.00
C LEU A 190 -7.58 2.76 19.50
N ASP A 191 -7.67 1.80 18.59
CA ASP A 191 -7.61 0.36 18.87
C ASP A 191 -6.19 -0.19 19.16
N GLN A 192 -5.42 0.51 19.97
CA GLN A 192 -4.11 0.09 20.45
C GLN A 192 -3.72 0.87 21.73
N THR A 193 -2.76 0.35 22.52
CA THR A 193 -2.26 1.08 23.70
C THR A 193 -1.37 2.26 23.29
N ASP A 194 -1.35 3.33 24.09
CA ASP A 194 -0.52 4.50 23.81
C ASP A 194 0.97 4.15 23.75
N GLU A 195 1.43 3.23 24.61
CA GLU A 195 2.82 2.81 24.67
C GLU A 195 3.28 2.11 23.39
N LEU A 196 2.39 1.36 22.73
CA LEU A 196 2.69 0.73 21.44
C LEU A 196 2.59 1.74 20.30
N LEU A 197 1.57 2.60 20.31
CA LEU A 197 1.47 3.67 19.32
C LEU A 197 2.70 4.56 19.35
N ALA A 198 3.24 4.89 20.52
CA ALA A 198 4.45 5.69 20.72
C ALA A 198 5.73 5.12 20.06
N GLN A 199 5.77 3.82 19.79
CA GLN A 199 6.93 3.16 19.16
C GLN A 199 6.91 3.20 17.63
N LEU A 200 5.78 3.59 17.05
CA LEU A 200 5.56 3.67 15.61
C LEU A 200 6.05 5.00 15.05
N ASP A 201 6.51 4.96 13.80
CA ASP A 201 7.03 6.10 13.06
C ASP A 201 5.87 6.93 12.45
N VAL A 202 4.82 6.28 11.92
CA VAL A 202 3.63 6.92 11.32
C VAL A 202 2.38 6.06 11.59
N ARG A 203 1.24 6.68 11.93
CA ARG A 203 -0.03 5.97 12.20
C ARG A 203 -1.18 6.51 11.34
N VAL A 204 -1.89 5.61 10.69
CA VAL A 204 -3.13 5.91 9.96
C VAL A 204 -4.31 5.50 10.84
N ALA A 205 -5.27 6.40 11.07
CA ALA A 205 -6.48 6.11 11.83
C ALA A 205 -7.68 6.07 10.89
N SER A 206 -8.43 4.97 10.91
CA SER A 206 -9.54 4.73 9.96
C SER A 206 -10.79 4.19 10.65
N VAL A 207 -11.96 4.51 10.10
CA VAL A 207 -13.23 3.93 10.54
C VAL A 207 -13.55 2.69 9.69
N HIS A 208 -13.51 1.49 10.28
CA HIS A 208 -13.90 0.26 9.56
C HIS A 208 -15.23 -0.35 10.01
N SER A 209 -15.82 0.17 11.08
CA SER A 209 -17.01 -0.40 11.71
C SER A 209 -18.09 0.67 11.93
N LYS A 210 -19.35 0.24 11.94
CA LYS A 210 -20.52 1.13 12.09
C LYS A 210 -20.49 2.31 11.10
N LEU A 211 -20.16 2.04 9.84
CA LEU A 211 -20.12 3.05 8.77
C LEU A 211 -21.48 3.72 8.50
N ALA A 212 -22.58 3.09 8.92
CA ALA A 212 -23.93 3.66 8.86
C ALA A 212 -24.39 4.27 10.21
N MET A 213 -23.46 4.67 11.07
CA MET A 213 -23.76 5.40 12.31
C MET A 213 -24.39 6.77 12.00
N ASP A 214 -25.17 7.28 12.95
CA ASP A 214 -25.70 8.65 12.93
C ASP A 214 -24.60 9.70 12.71
N ALA A 215 -24.93 10.76 11.97
CA ALA A 215 -23.96 11.74 11.49
C ALA A 215 -23.26 12.51 12.63
N ASP A 216 -24.00 12.90 13.66
CA ASP A 216 -23.43 13.64 14.80
C ASP A 216 -22.51 12.74 15.63
N ALA A 217 -22.89 11.46 15.78
CA ALA A 217 -22.07 10.47 16.46
C ALA A 217 -20.79 10.13 15.69
N MET A 218 -20.88 9.94 14.37
CA MET A 218 -19.70 9.72 13.52
C MET A 218 -18.76 10.93 13.55
N THR A 219 -19.30 12.15 13.51
CA THR A 219 -18.52 13.40 13.62
C THR A 219 -17.71 13.43 14.92
N ARG A 220 -18.35 13.18 16.07
CA ARG A 220 -17.64 13.14 17.38
C ARG A 220 -16.58 12.05 17.42
N ARG A 221 -16.89 10.87 16.88
CA ARG A 221 -15.96 9.74 16.79
C ARG A 221 -14.71 10.09 15.99
N MET A 222 -14.87 10.65 14.80
CA MET A 222 -13.74 11.04 13.94
C MET A 222 -12.93 12.17 14.56
N ILE A 223 -13.57 13.20 15.12
CA ILE A 223 -12.86 14.30 15.80
C ILE A 223 -12.09 13.79 17.02
N GLY A 224 -12.64 12.84 17.78
CA GLY A 224 -11.95 12.20 18.91
C GLY A 224 -10.63 11.55 18.49
N ALA A 225 -10.65 10.82 17.36
CA ALA A 225 -9.45 10.19 16.81
C ALA A 225 -8.45 11.19 16.26
N VAL A 226 -8.91 12.21 15.53
CA VAL A 226 -8.06 13.26 14.96
C VAL A 226 -7.36 14.09 16.04
N ARG A 227 -7.99 14.29 17.20
CA ARG A 227 -7.37 15.00 18.34
C ARG A 227 -6.38 14.15 19.13
N ASN A 228 -6.28 12.86 18.85
CA ASN A 228 -5.31 12.01 19.51
C ASN A 228 -3.90 12.36 18.99
N PRO A 229 -2.92 12.68 19.86
CA PRO A 229 -1.57 13.05 19.44
C PRO A 229 -0.81 11.93 18.71
N ARG A 230 -1.32 10.69 18.72
CA ARG A 230 -0.78 9.56 17.96
C ARG A 230 -1.36 9.42 16.56
N THR A 231 -2.35 10.22 16.17
CA THR A 231 -2.94 10.16 14.83
C THR A 231 -2.18 11.07 13.88
N ASN A 232 -1.58 10.49 12.83
CA ASN A 232 -0.88 11.28 11.81
C ASN A 232 -1.73 11.46 10.56
N VAL A 233 -2.42 10.40 10.13
CA VAL A 233 -3.26 10.42 8.92
C VAL A 233 -4.66 9.94 9.26
N LEU A 234 -5.68 10.68 8.85
CA LEU A 234 -7.06 10.19 8.80
C LEU A 234 -7.25 9.42 7.48
N GLY A 235 -7.27 8.08 7.58
CA GLY A 235 -7.45 7.18 6.45
C GLY A 235 -8.88 7.21 5.90
N HIS A 236 -9.03 6.86 4.61
CA HIS A 236 -10.24 6.77 3.78
C HIS A 236 -11.53 7.13 4.51
N CYS A 237 -11.72 8.44 4.69
CA CYS A 237 -12.53 9.00 5.76
C CYS A 237 -14.04 8.76 5.61
N THR A 238 -14.53 8.46 4.40
CA THR A 238 -15.95 8.14 4.20
C THR A 238 -16.21 6.64 4.29
N GLY A 239 -15.17 5.83 4.12
CA GLY A 239 -15.26 4.37 4.03
C GLY A 239 -16.03 3.91 2.79
N ARG A 240 -16.21 4.74 1.75
CA ARG A 240 -17.00 4.36 0.57
C ARG A 240 -16.33 3.26 -0.28
N LEU A 241 -17.15 2.58 -1.08
CA LEU A 241 -16.68 1.77 -2.22
C LEU A 241 -17.52 2.14 -3.44
N VAL A 242 -16.88 2.57 -4.52
CA VAL A 242 -17.55 3.03 -5.75
C VAL A 242 -17.56 1.97 -6.86
N THR A 243 -16.69 0.97 -6.79
CA THR A 243 -16.61 -0.13 -7.76
C THR A 243 -15.88 -1.34 -7.17
N GLY A 244 -15.69 -2.39 -7.98
CA GLY A 244 -14.86 -3.55 -7.68
C GLY A 244 -15.62 -4.78 -7.17
N ASN A 245 -14.89 -5.87 -6.98
CA ASN A 245 -15.45 -7.18 -6.65
C ASN A 245 -16.13 -7.25 -5.27
N ARG A 246 -15.81 -6.30 -4.38
CA ARG A 246 -16.46 -6.14 -3.06
C ARG A 246 -17.82 -5.43 -3.13
N GLY A 247 -18.26 -5.05 -4.33
CA GLY A 247 -19.49 -4.27 -4.55
C GLY A 247 -19.33 -2.79 -4.21
N THR A 248 -20.46 -2.10 -4.11
CA THR A 248 -20.51 -0.68 -3.78
C THR A 248 -20.96 -0.46 -2.33
N ARG A 249 -20.40 0.55 -1.67
CA ARG A 249 -20.74 0.97 -0.31
C ARG A 249 -20.88 2.49 -0.26
N LYS A 250 -21.99 2.96 0.32
CA LYS A 250 -22.25 4.39 0.50
C LYS A 250 -21.22 5.02 1.45
N GLN A 251 -21.06 6.33 1.33
CA GLN A 251 -20.27 7.14 2.26
C GLN A 251 -20.91 7.12 3.65
N SER A 252 -20.07 7.12 4.69
CA SER A 252 -20.50 7.48 6.04
C SER A 252 -20.96 8.93 6.07
N GLN A 253 -21.94 9.24 6.92
CA GLN A 253 -22.43 10.62 7.09
C GLN A 253 -21.74 11.25 8.29
N PHE A 254 -21.21 12.46 8.13
CA PHE A 254 -20.57 13.26 9.18
C PHE A 254 -20.46 14.73 8.73
N ASP A 255 -20.22 15.64 9.66
CA ASP A 255 -19.86 17.03 9.36
C ASP A 255 -18.41 17.08 8.88
N ALA A 256 -18.22 17.05 7.57
CA ALA A 256 -16.89 17.04 6.95
C ALA A 256 -16.11 18.32 7.23
N ARG A 257 -16.78 19.47 7.36
CA ARG A 257 -16.10 20.72 7.70
C ARG A 257 -15.51 20.64 9.11
N ALA A 258 -16.31 20.20 10.09
CA ALA A 258 -15.85 20.08 11.47
C ALA A 258 -14.70 19.07 11.61
N VAL A 259 -14.76 17.94 10.89
CA VAL A 259 -13.69 16.94 10.88
C VAL A 259 -12.40 17.47 10.24
N PHE A 260 -12.49 18.16 9.10
CA PHE A 260 -11.31 18.70 8.41
C PHE A 260 -10.70 19.91 9.11
N GLU A 261 -11.51 20.78 9.73
CA GLU A 261 -11.01 21.82 10.63
C GLU A 261 -10.25 21.20 11.81
N ALA A 262 -10.75 20.10 12.40
CA ALA A 262 -10.01 19.38 13.42
C ALA A 262 -8.71 18.77 12.87
N CYS A 263 -8.69 18.25 11.64
CA CYS A 263 -7.46 17.72 11.03
C CYS A 263 -6.40 18.80 10.90
N ARG A 264 -6.76 19.97 10.36
CA ARG A 264 -5.88 21.15 10.30
C ARG A 264 -5.36 21.56 11.67
N ASP A 265 -6.25 21.68 12.65
CA ASP A 265 -5.90 22.22 13.98
C ASP A 265 -5.02 21.27 14.80
N ASN A 266 -4.99 19.98 14.46
CA ASN A 266 -4.20 18.94 15.14
C ASN A 266 -3.08 18.37 14.25
N ASP A 267 -2.75 19.06 13.15
CA ASP A 267 -1.69 18.66 12.22
C ASP A 267 -1.84 17.23 11.68
N THR A 268 -3.08 16.74 11.58
CA THR A 268 -3.42 15.43 11.02
C THR A 268 -3.66 15.57 9.51
N ALA A 269 -2.96 14.79 8.71
CA ALA A 269 -3.16 14.75 7.26
C ALA A 269 -4.44 14.00 6.88
N VAL A 270 -5.11 14.42 5.81
CA VAL A 270 -6.24 13.69 5.22
C VAL A 270 -5.69 12.77 4.12
N GLU A 271 -5.98 11.47 4.20
CA GLU A 271 -5.58 10.53 3.14
C GLU A 271 -6.30 10.86 1.82
N ILE A 272 -5.56 10.84 0.73
CA ILE A 272 -6.05 10.72 -0.65
C ILE A 272 -5.80 9.27 -1.06
N ASN A 273 -6.78 8.42 -0.79
CA ASN A 273 -6.65 7.00 -1.06
C ASN A 273 -6.70 6.73 -2.57
N SER A 274 -5.65 6.08 -3.07
CA SER A 274 -5.43 5.90 -4.50
C SER A 274 -6.08 4.64 -5.06
N ARG A 275 -6.71 3.80 -4.23
CA ARG A 275 -7.47 2.65 -4.73
C ARG A 275 -8.63 3.09 -5.62
N PRO A 276 -8.72 2.60 -6.87
CA PRO A 276 -9.82 2.95 -7.77
C PRO A 276 -11.21 2.61 -7.22
N GLU A 277 -11.33 1.55 -6.40
CA GLU A 277 -12.58 1.17 -5.74
C GLU A 277 -12.97 2.09 -4.58
N ARG A 278 -12.04 2.83 -3.97
CA ARG A 278 -12.31 3.77 -2.88
C ARG A 278 -12.51 5.18 -3.43
N ARG A 279 -11.49 5.70 -4.13
CA ARG A 279 -11.39 7.11 -4.53
C ARG A 279 -11.78 8.04 -3.38
N ASP A 280 -11.24 7.84 -2.19
CA ASP A 280 -11.71 8.47 -0.96
C ASP A 280 -10.68 9.50 -0.46
N PRO A 281 -11.07 10.70 0.02
CA PRO A 281 -12.40 11.34 -0.01
C PRO A 281 -12.94 11.53 -1.44
N PRO A 282 -14.26 11.64 -1.67
CA PRO A 282 -14.82 12.18 -2.91
C PRO A 282 -14.24 13.56 -3.27
N THR A 283 -14.27 13.96 -4.55
CA THR A 283 -13.73 15.25 -5.03
C THR A 283 -14.25 16.44 -4.23
N GLU A 284 -15.55 16.52 -3.95
CA GLU A 284 -16.13 17.63 -3.17
C GLU A 284 -15.54 17.75 -1.76
N LEU A 285 -15.24 16.63 -1.11
CA LEU A 285 -14.63 16.60 0.23
C LEU A 285 -13.12 16.87 0.16
N LEU A 286 -12.47 16.42 -0.90
CA LEU A 286 -11.06 16.70 -1.17
C LEU A 286 -10.83 18.21 -1.35
N GLU A 287 -11.67 18.86 -2.17
CA GLU A 287 -11.64 20.32 -2.38
C GLU A 287 -11.95 21.09 -1.09
N LEU A 288 -12.92 20.62 -0.30
CA LEU A 288 -13.21 21.20 1.01
C LEU A 288 -12.00 21.14 1.96
N ALA A 289 -11.35 19.97 2.08
CA ALA A 289 -10.14 19.82 2.89
C ALA A 289 -8.99 20.72 2.39
N ARG A 290 -8.87 20.90 1.07
CA ARG A 290 -7.89 21.79 0.46
C ARG A 290 -8.14 23.23 0.90
N ASP A 291 -9.38 23.70 0.75
CA ASP A 291 -9.78 25.08 1.05
C ASP A 291 -9.69 25.40 2.55
N LEU A 292 -9.85 24.40 3.41
CA LEU A 292 -9.69 24.52 4.85
C LEU A 292 -8.24 24.60 5.31
N GLY A 293 -7.27 24.21 4.47
CA GLY A 293 -5.84 24.25 4.81
C GLY A 293 -5.27 22.96 5.39
N CYS A 294 -5.93 21.80 5.23
CA CYS A 294 -5.42 20.51 5.69
C CYS A 294 -4.09 20.10 5.03
N LEU A 295 -3.29 19.29 5.73
CA LEU A 295 -2.27 18.46 5.09
C LEU A 295 -2.92 17.23 4.45
N PHE A 296 -2.19 16.58 3.55
CA PHE A 296 -2.62 15.39 2.83
C PHE A 296 -1.55 14.31 2.81
N SER A 297 -1.97 13.05 2.65
CA SER A 297 -1.09 11.93 2.32
C SER A 297 -1.66 11.21 1.10
N ILE A 298 -0.88 11.00 0.05
CA ILE A 298 -1.34 10.25 -1.12
C ILE A 298 -0.89 8.81 -0.96
N ASP A 299 -1.82 7.90 -0.68
CA ASP A 299 -1.44 6.55 -0.29
C ASP A 299 -2.12 5.50 -1.16
N SER A 300 -1.44 4.39 -1.42
CA SER A 300 -1.97 3.33 -2.29
C SER A 300 -2.95 2.42 -1.58
N ASP A 301 -2.87 2.31 -0.25
CA ASP A 301 -3.56 1.28 0.54
C ASP A 301 -3.24 -0.11 -0.06
N ALA A 302 -1.99 -0.31 -0.49
CA ALA A 302 -1.59 -1.51 -1.22
C ALA A 302 -1.67 -2.74 -0.33
N HIS A 303 -2.30 -3.80 -0.86
CA HIS A 303 -2.35 -5.14 -0.26
C HIS A 303 -1.58 -6.16 -1.10
N ALA A 304 -0.95 -5.71 -2.18
CA ALA A 304 -0.08 -6.48 -3.04
C ALA A 304 0.92 -5.53 -3.72
N PRO A 305 2.12 -6.00 -4.11
CA PRO A 305 3.17 -5.11 -4.56
C PRO A 305 2.82 -4.27 -5.79
N GLY A 306 2.13 -4.83 -6.79
CA GLY A 306 1.66 -4.08 -7.96
C GLY A 306 0.65 -2.98 -7.65
N GLN A 307 0.06 -2.96 -6.47
CA GLN A 307 -0.87 -1.91 -6.05
C GLN A 307 -0.14 -0.65 -5.57
N LEU A 308 1.16 -0.74 -5.23
CA LEU A 308 1.97 0.42 -4.83
C LEU A 308 2.06 1.47 -5.95
N ASP A 309 1.91 1.06 -7.21
CA ASP A 309 1.90 2.00 -8.32
C ASP A 309 0.57 2.76 -8.50
N MET A 310 -0.47 2.39 -7.76
CA MET A 310 -1.77 3.09 -7.82
C MET A 310 -1.68 4.54 -7.37
N LEU A 311 -0.58 4.96 -6.73
CA LEU A 311 -0.28 6.36 -6.39
C LEU A 311 -0.49 7.33 -7.54
N ASP A 312 -0.31 6.89 -8.80
CA ASP A 312 -0.63 7.66 -10.00
C ASP A 312 -2.07 8.24 -9.95
N TYR A 313 -3.06 7.44 -9.54
CA TYR A 313 -4.45 7.87 -9.44
C TYR A 313 -4.66 8.92 -8.35
N GLY A 314 -3.97 8.79 -7.21
CA GLY A 314 -4.03 9.77 -6.14
C GLY A 314 -3.36 11.09 -6.55
N CYS A 315 -2.24 11.02 -7.27
CA CYS A 315 -1.53 12.18 -7.80
C CYS A 315 -2.35 12.96 -8.82
N GLU A 316 -2.99 12.27 -9.78
CA GLU A 316 -3.89 12.91 -10.75
C GLU A 316 -5.02 13.65 -10.03
N ARG A 317 -5.65 13.02 -9.04
CA ARG A 317 -6.73 13.64 -8.27
C ARG A 317 -6.28 14.85 -7.45
N ALA A 318 -5.08 14.80 -6.87
CA ALA A 318 -4.52 15.90 -6.11
C ALA A 318 -4.15 17.09 -7.02
N GLU A 319 -3.61 16.81 -8.20
CA GLU A 319 -3.32 17.81 -9.25
C GLU A 319 -4.61 18.47 -9.77
N GLU A 320 -5.63 17.69 -10.11
CA GLU A 320 -6.95 18.19 -10.54
C GLU A 320 -7.61 19.06 -9.46
N ALA A 321 -7.45 18.68 -8.20
CA ALA A 321 -7.92 19.46 -7.06
C ALA A 321 -7.03 20.67 -6.75
N GLY A 322 -5.91 20.89 -7.44
CA GLY A 322 -5.02 22.03 -7.19
C GLY A 322 -4.40 22.03 -5.79
N ILE A 323 -4.07 20.85 -5.25
CA ILE A 323 -3.40 20.71 -3.96
C ILE A 323 -1.91 20.98 -4.14
N ASP A 324 -1.37 21.92 -3.36
CA ASP A 324 0.06 22.17 -3.32
C ASP A 324 0.79 20.93 -2.79
N ALA A 325 1.79 20.49 -3.54
CA ALA A 325 2.64 19.37 -3.18
C ALA A 325 3.35 19.56 -1.83
N ASP A 326 3.65 20.79 -1.41
CA ASP A 326 4.26 21.04 -0.09
C ASP A 326 3.31 20.72 1.08
N ARG A 327 2.00 20.61 0.82
CA ARG A 327 0.98 20.14 1.77
C ARG A 327 0.75 18.62 1.72
N ILE A 328 1.47 17.90 0.86
CA ILE A 328 1.39 16.44 0.76
C ILE A 328 2.61 15.85 1.50
N VAL A 329 2.36 15.25 2.66
CA VAL A 329 3.39 14.87 3.64
C VAL A 329 4.37 13.86 3.09
N ASN A 330 3.92 12.96 2.20
CA ASN A 330 4.77 11.95 1.59
C ASN A 330 5.51 12.43 0.32
N THR A 331 5.53 13.74 0.06
CA THR A 331 6.53 14.39 -0.82
C THR A 331 7.77 14.85 -0.04
N TRP A 332 7.71 14.86 1.29
CA TRP A 332 8.78 15.39 2.12
C TRP A 332 9.95 14.40 2.26
N PRO A 333 11.17 14.89 2.50
CA PRO A 333 12.25 14.03 2.96
C PRO A 333 11.85 13.26 4.22
N ARG A 334 12.33 12.02 4.35
CA ARG A 334 12.03 11.11 5.47
C ARG A 334 12.20 11.80 6.83
N GLU A 335 13.26 12.58 7.02
CA GLU A 335 13.54 13.26 8.29
C GLU A 335 12.42 14.23 8.67
N ARG A 336 11.92 15.02 7.70
CA ARG A 336 10.80 15.94 7.91
C ARG A 336 9.49 15.21 8.17
N LEU A 337 9.24 14.09 7.47
CA LEU A 337 8.06 13.26 7.73
C LEU A 337 8.07 12.72 9.16
N LEU A 338 9.20 12.17 9.62
CA LEU A 338 9.33 11.60 10.96
C LEU A 338 9.25 12.65 12.05
N GLU A 339 9.85 13.82 11.82
CA GLU A 339 9.77 14.97 12.69
C GLU A 339 8.30 15.39 12.85
N TRP A 340 7.57 15.62 11.75
CA TRP A 340 6.12 15.90 11.77
C TRP A 340 5.31 14.82 12.49
N ALA A 341 5.52 13.55 12.14
CA ALA A 341 4.70 12.45 12.66
C ALA A 341 4.90 12.16 14.16
N ASN A 342 5.99 12.66 14.75
CA ASN A 342 6.37 12.37 16.14
C ASN A 342 6.62 13.64 16.97
N HIS A 343 6.17 14.79 16.48
CA HIS A 343 6.09 16.00 17.28
C HIS A 343 4.95 15.89 18.30
N GLY A 344 5.28 15.57 19.54
CA GLY A 344 4.33 15.46 20.65
C GLY A 344 4.97 14.99 21.93
#